data_AF-A0A4U0Z006-F1
#
_entry.id   AF-A0A4U0Z006-F1
#
_cell.length_a   1.000
_cell.length_b   1.000
_cell.length_c   1.000
_cell.angle_alpha   90.00
_cell.angle_beta   90.00
_cell.angle_gamma   90.00
#
_symmetry.space_group_name_H-M   'P 1'
#
loop_
_entity.id
_entity.type
_entity.pdbx_description
1 polymer ?
#
loop_
_entity_poly.entity_id
_entity_poly.type
_entity_poly.pdbx_seq_one_letter_code
_entity_poly.pdbx_strand_id
1 'polypeptide(L)' 'MTISQPVSPASSLRLHLDGMSCASCVARVERALAAVPGVSEARVSLTDEAAEIRFAAPATPEALT' A
#
# COMPACT_ATOMS: atom_id res chain seq x y z
N MET A 1 28.53 6.87 0.96
CA MET A 1 27.36 7.47 0.30
C MET A 1 26.30 6.39 0.19
N THR A 2 25.23 6.44 0.99
CA THR A 2 23.85 6.05 0.65
C THR A 2 23.01 6.36 1.90
N ILE A 3 22.32 7.49 1.84
CA ILE A 3 21.20 7.83 2.72
C ILE A 3 19.98 7.80 1.79
N SER A 4 19.09 6.85 2.02
CA SER A 4 17.79 6.74 1.35
C SER A 4 16.90 5.96 2.32
N GLN A 5 15.99 6.54 3.10
CA GLN A 5 15.23 7.77 2.93
C GLN A 5 14.73 8.29 4.30
N PRO A 6 14.47 9.59 4.44
CA PRO A 6 13.63 10.14 5.50
C PRO A 6 12.17 9.74 5.24
N VAL A 7 11.56 8.98 6.15
CA VAL A 7 10.11 8.70 6.11
C VAL A 7 9.37 9.92 6.66
N SER A 8 9.07 10.87 5.77
CA SER A 8 8.13 11.95 6.02
C SER A 8 6.77 11.38 6.45
N PRO A 9 5.99 12.05 7.32
CA PRO A 9 4.65 11.62 7.72
C PRO A 9 3.63 11.88 6.59
N ALA A 10 3.93 11.42 5.37
CA ALA A 10 2.99 11.36 4.28
C ALA A 10 2.35 9.98 4.35
N SER A 11 1.09 9.93 4.79
CA SER A 11 0.22 8.78 5.04
C SER A 11 0.43 7.58 4.11
N SER A 12 1.52 6.81 4.28
CA SER A 12 1.82 5.64 3.46
C SER A 12 1.84 4.40 4.32
N LEU A 13 1.03 3.40 3.95
CA LEU A 13 0.91 2.13 4.65
C LEU A 13 1.50 1.02 3.79
N ARG A 14 2.36 0.20 4.39
CA ARG A 14 2.87 -1.03 3.77
C ARG A 14 2.22 -2.23 4.41
N LEU A 15 1.58 -3.08 3.60
CA LEU A 15 1.05 -4.37 4.01
C LEU A 15 1.93 -5.47 3.42
N HIS A 16 2.45 -6.36 4.28
CA HIS A 16 2.97 -7.65 3.83
C HIS A 16 1.81 -8.56 3.49
N LEU A 17 1.90 -9.24 2.35
CA LEU A 17 0.84 -10.07 1.81
C LEU A 17 1.35 -11.51 1.71
N ASP A 18 1.16 -12.25 2.81
CA ASP A 18 1.50 -13.68 2.88
C ASP A 18 0.58 -14.49 1.94
N GLY A 19 1.19 -15.33 1.09
CA GLY A 19 0.46 -16.24 0.21
C GLY A 19 0.05 -15.69 -1.17
N MET A 20 0.53 -14.50 -1.59
CA MET A 20 0.30 -14.01 -2.96
C MET A 20 1.22 -14.68 -3.99
N SER A 21 0.88 -15.89 -4.40
CA SER A 21 1.67 -16.66 -5.36
C SER A 21 1.27 -16.44 -6.84
N CYS A 22 0.25 -15.61 -7.12
CA CYS A 22 -0.28 -15.45 -8.48
C CYS A 22 -0.45 -13.98 -8.87
N ALA A 23 0.06 -13.62 -10.06
CA ALA A 23 -0.10 -12.28 -10.66
C ALA A 23 -1.57 -11.85 -10.77
N SER A 24 -2.50 -12.80 -10.94
CA SER A 24 -3.94 -12.54 -10.95
C SER A 24 -4.49 -12.09 -9.59
N CYS A 25 -3.89 -12.55 -8.48
CA CYS A 25 -4.27 -12.11 -7.13
C CYS A 25 -3.81 -10.67 -6.87
N VAL A 26 -2.61 -10.32 -7.36
CA VAL A 26 -2.04 -8.97 -7.22
C VAL A 26 -2.90 -7.91 -7.87
N ALA A 27 -3.29 -8.11 -9.12
CA ALA A 27 -4.16 -7.18 -9.82
C ALA A 27 -5.52 -7.01 -9.09
N ARG A 28 -6.05 -8.07 -8.48
CA ARG A 28 -7.29 -8.00 -7.71
C ARG A 28 -7.12 -7.19 -6.43
N VAL A 29 -6.03 -7.43 -5.69
CA VAL A 29 -5.72 -6.71 -4.45
C VAL A 29 -5.44 -5.24 -4.70
N GLU A 30 -4.63 -4.91 -5.71
CA GLU A 30 -4.33 -3.52 -6.09
C GLU A 30 -5.62 -2.75 -6.42
N ARG A 31 -6.53 -3.36 -7.20
CA ARG A 31 -7.83 -2.75 -7.52
C ARG A 31 -8.75 -2.60 -6.32
N ALA A 32 -8.77 -3.58 -5.42
CA ALA A 32 -9.55 -3.49 -4.19
C ALA A 32 -9.04 -2.35 -3.31
N LEU A 33 -7.72 -2.21 -3.16
CA LEU A 33 -7.07 -1.15 -2.39
C LEU A 33 -7.30 0.23 -3.03
N ALA A 34 -7.17 0.34 -4.35
CA ALA A 34 -7.43 1.59 -5.07
C ALA A 34 -8.91 2.01 -5.02
N ALA A 35 -9.83 1.08 -4.80
CA ALA A 35 -11.24 1.37 -4.61
C ALA A 35 -11.58 1.86 -3.19
N VAL A 36 -10.64 1.78 -2.23
CA VAL A 36 -10.86 2.26 -0.86
C VAL A 36 -10.89 3.79 -0.86
N PRO A 37 -11.97 4.41 -0.33
CA PRO A 37 -12.05 5.86 -0.23
C PRO A 37 -10.92 6.40 0.66
N GLY A 38 -10.16 7.35 0.13
CA GLY A 38 -9.00 7.95 0.82
C GLY A 38 -7.65 7.46 0.31
N VAL A 39 -7.60 6.40 -0.49
CA VAL A 39 -6.38 5.96 -1.17
C VAL A 39 -6.10 6.88 -2.37
N SER A 40 -4.93 7.52 -2.37
CA SER A 40 -4.38 8.25 -3.52
C SER A 40 -3.63 7.35 -4.48
N GLU A 41 -2.88 6.38 -3.95
CA GLU A 41 -2.05 5.49 -4.75
C GLU A 41 -1.99 4.11 -4.09
N ALA A 42 -2.12 3.04 -4.86
CA ALA A 42 -1.87 1.68 -4.41
C ALA A 42 -0.88 1.03 -5.39
N ARG A 43 0.17 0.44 -4.86
CA ARG A 43 1.18 -0.30 -5.63
C ARG A 43 1.44 -1.63 -4.95
N VAL A 44 1.39 -2.72 -5.71
CA VAL A 44 1.66 -4.04 -5.18
C VAL A 44 2.89 -4.63 -5.87
N SER A 45 3.85 -5.09 -5.08
CA SER A 45 5.10 -5.66 -5.54
C SER A 45 5.17 -7.13 -5.18
N LEU A 46 5.15 -8.01 -6.19
CA LEU A 46 5.36 -9.44 -5.99
C LEU A 46 6.79 -9.77 -5.54
N THR A 47 7.77 -9.01 -6.03
CA THR A 47 9.19 -9.22 -5.70
C THR A 47 9.49 -8.96 -4.23
N ASP A 48 8.73 -8.07 -3.60
CA ASP A 48 8.86 -7.68 -2.18
C ASP A 48 7.76 -8.32 -1.31
N GLU A 49 6.82 -9.05 -1.94
CA GLU A 49 5.62 -9.61 -1.28
C GLU A 49 4.86 -8.58 -0.43
N ALA A 50 4.86 -7.32 -0.89
CA ALA A 50 4.33 -6.19 -0.16
C ALA A 50 3.47 -5.27 -1.04
N ALA A 51 2.45 -4.68 -0.43
CA ALA A 51 1.62 -3.62 -1.00
C ALA A 51 1.91 -2.29 -0.30
N GLU A 52 2.27 -1.27 -1.07
CA GLU A 52 2.43 0.11 -0.61
C GLU A 52 1.20 0.93 -1.02
N ILE A 53 0.54 1.53 -0.04
CA ILE A 53 -0.67 2.34 -0.20
C ILE A 53 -0.35 3.75 0.29
N ARG A 54 -0.71 4.77 -0.48
CA ARG A 54 -0.61 6.19 -0.08
C ARG A 54 -1.99 6.76 0.03
N PHE A 55 -2.26 7.46 1.12
CA PHE A 55 -3.53 8.12 1.39
C PHE A 55 -3.44 9.63 1.07
N ALA A 56 -4.53 10.19 0.54
CA ALA A 56 -4.59 11.57 0.04
C ALA A 56 -4.63 12.67 1.12
N ALA A 57 -4.76 12.26 2.38
CA ALA A 57 -5.08 13.14 3.50
C ALA A 57 -4.52 12.49 4.78
N PRO A 58 -4.55 13.18 5.94
CA PRO A 58 -4.47 12.50 7.22
C PRO A 58 -5.73 11.62 7.37
N ALA A 59 -5.76 10.49 6.67
CA ALA A 59 -6.68 9.40 6.93
C ALA A 59 -6.27 8.86 8.30
N THR A 60 -7.01 9.27 9.32
CA THR A 60 -6.82 8.77 10.67
C THR A 60 -7.03 7.25 10.63
N PRO A 61 -6.16 6.46 11.28
CA PRO A 61 -6.26 5.00 11.33
C PRO A 61 -7.57 4.48 11.96
N GLU A 62 -8.42 5.38 12.48
CA GLU A 62 -9.74 5.10 13.03
C GLU A 62 -10.80 4.72 11.98
N ALA A 63 -10.54 4.96 10.69
CA ALA A 63 -11.48 4.59 9.62
C ALA A 63 -11.41 3.11 9.20
N LEU A 64 -10.48 2.32 9.75
CA LEU A 64 -10.27 0.90 9.45
C LEU A 64 -10.86 -0.02 10.55
N THR A 65 -12.10 0.22 10.98
CA THR A 65 -12.85 -0.66 11.91
C THR A 65 -14.07 -1.30 11.26
#